data_AF-X1F587-F1
#
_entry.id   AF-X1F587-F1
#
_cell.length_a   1.000
_cell.length_b   1.000
_cell.length_c   1.000
_cell.angle_alpha   90.00
_cell.angle_beta   90.00
_cell.angle_gamma   90.00
#
_symmetry.space_group_name_H-M   'P 1'
#
loop_
_entity.id
_entity.type
_entity.pdbx_description
1 polymer ?
#
loop_
_entity_poly.entity_id
_entity_poly.type
_entity_poly.pdbx_seq_one_letter_code
_entity_poly.pdbx_strand_id
1 'polypeptide(L)' 'MSHTYLGPAYRIESERLVIRCYNPKDALYLQKAIQESAEHLRPWMPWVKTEPEELKAKIER' A
#
# COMPACT_ATOMS: atom_id res chain seq x y z
N MET A 1 13.48 -15.39 22.76
CA MET A 1 13.21 -15.81 21.36
C MET A 1 14.31 -15.22 20.48
N SER A 2 15.20 -16.07 19.98
CA SER A 2 16.38 -15.68 19.20
C SER A 2 15.97 -15.03 17.87
N HIS A 3 16.45 -13.82 17.61
CA HIS A 3 16.24 -13.16 16.32
C HIS A 3 17.43 -13.43 15.41
N THR A 4 17.27 -14.37 14.49
CA THR A 4 18.22 -14.61 13.42
C THR A 4 17.73 -13.86 12.18
N TYR A 5 18.22 -12.64 11.95
CA TYR A 5 17.86 -11.87 10.76
C TYR A 5 18.72 -12.33 9.58
N LEU A 6 18.17 -13.20 8.74
CA LEU A 6 18.78 -13.67 7.50
C LEU A 6 18.05 -13.03 6.30
N GLY A 7 18.75 -12.16 5.56
CA GLY A 7 18.27 -11.52 4.33
C GLY A 7 17.51 -10.21 4.55
N PRO A 8 17.24 -9.42 3.48
CA PRO A 8 16.29 -8.32 3.59
C PRO A 8 14.95 -8.92 4.02
N ALA A 9 14.37 -8.42 5.11
CA ALA A 9 13.13 -8.96 5.64
C ALA A 9 12.00 -8.76 4.61
N TYR A 10 11.72 -9.78 3.80
CA TYR A 10 10.56 -9.83 2.89
C TYR A 10 9.24 -9.72 3.65
N ARG A 11 9.29 -9.95 4.97
CA ARG A 11 8.16 -9.89 5.88
C ARG A 11 8.62 -9.55 7.30
N ILE A 12 7.94 -8.61 7.95
CA ILE A 12 8.14 -8.22 9.34
C ILE A 12 6.79 -8.34 10.04
N GLU A 13 6.73 -9.09 11.14
CA GLU A 13 5.49 -9.32 11.88
C GLU A 13 5.66 -8.93 13.35
N SER A 14 4.65 -8.25 13.89
CA SER A 14 4.39 -8.11 15.31
C SER A 14 2.95 -8.57 15.60
N GLU A 15 2.54 -8.54 16.86
CA GLU A 15 1.18 -8.94 17.25
C GLU A 15 0.07 -8.18 16.49
N ARG A 16 0.31 -6.94 16.07
CA ARG A 16 -0.69 -6.07 15.42
C ARG A 16 -0.26 -5.51 14.07
N LEU A 17 0.87 -5.92 13.52
CA LEU A 17 1.42 -5.34 12.29
C LEU A 17 2.11 -6.40 11.43
N VAL A 18 1.78 -6.39 10.14
CA VAL A 18 2.50 -7.16 9.12
C VAL A 18 2.97 -6.21 8.03
N ILE A 19 4.28 -6.14 7.81
CA ILE A 19 4.90 -5.47 6.67
C ILE A 19 5.38 -6.56 5.73
N ARG A 20 5.06 -6.47 4.44
CA ARG A 20 5.41 -7.47 3.43
C ARG A 20 5.45 -6.86 2.03
N CYS A 21 5.93 -7.63 1.06
CA CYS A 21 5.77 -7.28 -0.36
C CYS A 21 4.29 -7.14 -0.75
N TYR A 22 4.04 -6.29 -1.75
CA TYR A 22 2.73 -6.13 -2.36
C TYR A 22 2.18 -7.46 -2.90
N ASN A 23 0.88 -7.68 -2.73
CA ASN A 23 0.16 -8.78 -3.34
C ASN A 23 -0.96 -8.19 -4.22
N PRO A 24 -1.12 -8.62 -5.48
CA PRO A 24 -2.18 -8.12 -6.36
C PRO A 24 -3.60 -8.20 -5.76
N LYS A 25 -3.85 -9.16 -4.86
CA LYS A 25 -5.13 -9.29 -4.14
C LYS A 25 -5.44 -8.09 -3.24
N ASP A 26 -4.43 -7.31 -2.84
CA ASP A 26 -4.60 -6.13 -1.99
C ASP A 26 -5.04 -4.88 -2.77
N ALA A 27 -5.05 -4.92 -4.10
CA ALA A 27 -5.24 -3.73 -4.94
C ALA A 27 -6.52 -2.95 -4.59
N LEU A 28 -7.63 -3.66 -4.37
CA LEU A 28 -8.91 -3.04 -3.99
C LEU A 28 -8.84 -2.38 -2.60
N TYR A 29 -8.18 -3.02 -1.64
CA TYR A 29 -8.02 -2.46 -0.29
C TYR A 29 -7.10 -1.24 -0.30
N LEU A 30 -6.03 -1.27 -1.08
CA LEU A 30 -5.13 -0.15 -1.26
C LEU A 30 -5.85 1.05 -1.90
N GLN A 31 -6.61 0.82 -2.98
CA GLN A 31 -7.40 1.86 -3.64
C GLN A 31 -8.37 2.52 -2.66
N LYS A 32 -9.12 1.71 -1.90
CA LYS A 32 -10.06 2.22 -0.90
C LYS A 32 -9.37 3.09 0.15
N ALA A 33 -8.24 2.63 0.71
CA ALA A 33 -7.49 3.38 1.71
C ALA A 33 -6.96 4.73 1.17
N ILE A 34 -6.50 4.76 -0.08
CA ILE A 34 -6.07 5.99 -0.76
C ILE A 34 -7.27 6.93 -0.93
N GLN A 35 -8.41 6.42 -1.40
CA GLN A 35 -9.63 7.22 -1.63
C GLN A 35 -10.15 7.83 -0.32
N GLU A 36 -10.22 7.06 0.76
CA GLU A 36 -10.64 7.51 2.09
C GLU A 36 -9.68 8.56 2.68
N SER A 37 -8.40 8.53 2.28
CA SER A 37 -7.35 9.42 2.82
C SER A 37 -6.93 10.53 1.85
N ALA A 38 -7.57 10.65 0.68
CA ALA A 38 -7.06 11.45 -0.44
C ALA A 38 -6.86 12.93 -0.06
N GLU A 39 -7.80 13.51 0.69
CA GLU A 39 -7.72 14.89 1.17
C GLU A 39 -6.46 15.15 2.00
N HIS A 40 -6.14 14.24 2.91
CA HIS A 40 -4.96 14.34 3.77
C HIS A 40 -3.65 14.08 3.02
N LEU A 41 -3.68 13.26 1.98
CA LEU A 41 -2.48 12.90 1.22
C LEU A 41 -2.09 13.96 0.18
N ARG A 42 -3.05 14.71 -0.40
CA ARG A 42 -2.82 15.69 -1.48
C ARG A 42 -1.68 16.70 -1.23
N PRO A 43 -1.47 17.25 -0.02
CA PRO A 43 -0.37 18.18 0.22
C PRO A 43 1.01 17.52 0.13
N TRP A 44 1.11 16.22 0.41
CA TRP A 44 2.36 15.51 0.62
C TRP A 44 2.71 14.56 -0.53
N MET A 45 1.69 14.07 -1.24
CA MET A 45 1.80 13.01 -2.23
C MET A 45 1.29 13.51 -3.58
N PRO A 46 2.16 14.09 -4.43
CA PRO A 46 1.75 14.70 -5.71
C PRO A 46 0.96 13.76 -6.64
N TRP A 47 1.22 12.45 -6.55
CA TRP A 47 0.53 11.41 -7.33
C TRP A 47 -0.94 11.23 -6.95
N VAL A 48 -1.38 11.66 -5.77
CA VAL A 48 -2.79 11.59 -5.33
C VAL A 48 -3.66 12.62 -6.03
N LYS A 49 -3.07 13.64 -6.66
CA LYS A 49 -3.84 14.73 -7.32
C LYS A 49 -4.76 14.22 -8.43
N THR A 50 -4.44 13.08 -9.04
CA THR A 50 -5.23 12.45 -10.11
C THR A 50 -6.18 11.36 -9.60
N GLU A 51 -6.31 11.16 -8.28
CA GLU A 51 -7.23 10.21 -7.66
C GLU A 51 -8.58 10.89 -7.31
N PRO A 52 -9.72 10.17 -7.39
CA PRO A 52 -9.84 8.74 -7.72
C PRO A 52 -9.87 8.47 -9.23
N GLU A 53 -9.06 7.52 -9.67
CA GLU A 53 -9.14 6.96 -11.03
C GLU A 53 -9.69 5.53 -10.97
N GLU A 54 -10.55 5.18 -11.94
CA GLU A 54 -11.12 3.84 -12.07
C GLU A 54 -10.04 2.77 -12.22
N LEU A 55 -10.22 1.61 -11.55
CA LEU A 55 -9.20 0.55 -11.55
C LEU A 55 -8.87 0.06 -12.97
N LYS A 56 -9.89 0.02 -13.84
CA LYS A 56 -9.71 -0.39 -15.24
C LYS A 56 -8.77 0.56 -15.98
N ALA A 57 -8.91 1.87 -15.79
CA ALA A 57 -8.03 2.86 -16.42
C ALA A 57 -6.58 2.71 -15.95
N LYS A 58 -6.36 2.36 -14.67
CA LYS A 58 -5.01 2.10 -14.13
C LYS A 58 -4.33 0.85 -14.72
N ILE A 59 -5.10 -0.17 -15.09
CA ILE A 59 -4.56 -1.40 -15.70
C ILE A 59 -4.10 -1.16 -17.14
N GLU A 60 -4.71 -0.20 -17.83
CA GLU A 60 -4.46 0.08 -19.25
C GLU A 60 -3.25 1.02 -19.52
N ARG A 61 -2.66 1.61 -18.47
CA ARG A 61 -1.49 2.51 -18.55
C ARG A 61 -0.16 1.77 -18.34
#